data_AF-A0A1R1CGK6-F1
#
_entry.id   AF-A0A1R1CGK6-F1
#
_cell.length_a   1.000
_cell.length_b   1.000
_cell.length_c   1.000
_cell.angle_alpha   90.00
_cell.angle_beta   90.00
_cell.angle_gamma   90.00
#
_symmetry.space_group_name_H-M   'P 1'
#
loop_
_entity.id
_entity.type
_entity.pdbx_description
1 polymer ?
#
loop_
_entity_poly.entity_id
_entity_poly.type
_entity_poly.pdbx_seq_one_letter_code
_entity_poly.pdbx_strand_id
1 'polypeptide(L)'
;MKRNFYKPIRGDGRRILMPLLFMLPGVFLLLEPSVHAPLYDWLIAALLGLVLSLPLIWTTNYEVRDDNQIYAKRNIGFVFAFIVVIAIRFVLRSYLSMIEPQTLAALFMLVAFSYILPWRIVSYLKFRKQLQLRSVQNNAGEGSI
;
A
#
# COMPACT_ATOMS: atom_id res chain seq x y z
N MET A 1 5.49 18.30 -25.56
CA MET A 1 6.00 17.05 -24.96
C MET A 1 4.88 16.40 -24.11
N LYS A 2 4.11 15.45 -24.65
CA LYS A 2 3.08 14.73 -23.87
C LYS A 2 3.76 13.60 -23.09
N ARG A 3 3.94 13.76 -21.77
CA ARG A 3 4.51 12.74 -20.90
C ARG A 3 3.54 11.57 -20.83
N ASN A 4 3.85 10.49 -21.55
CA ASN A 4 3.01 9.31 -21.63
C ASN A 4 3.03 8.60 -20.27
N PHE A 5 1.97 8.73 -19.48
CA PHE A 5 1.82 8.09 -18.17
C PHE A 5 1.52 6.58 -18.26
N TYR A 6 1.45 6.02 -19.48
CA TYR A 6 1.33 4.60 -19.76
C TYR A 6 2.71 3.93 -19.84
N LYS A 7 3.52 4.02 -18.77
CA LYS A 7 4.75 3.20 -18.70
C LYS A 7 4.38 1.80 -18.23
N PRO A 8 4.66 0.76 -19.03
CA PRO A 8 4.41 -0.62 -18.63
C PRO A 8 5.31 -1.01 -17.46
N ILE A 9 4.79 -1.85 -16.56
CA ILE A 9 5.59 -2.37 -15.45
C ILE A 9 6.54 -3.43 -16.01
N ARG A 10 7.79 -3.05 -16.26
CA ARG A 10 8.84 -3.92 -16.79
C ARG A 10 9.58 -4.67 -15.67
N GLY A 11 9.86 -5.96 -15.90
CA GLY A 11 10.66 -6.83 -15.03
C GLY A 11 9.90 -7.50 -13.88
N ASP A 12 10.62 -7.95 -12.85
CA ASP A 12 10.16 -8.73 -11.67
C ASP A 12 9.12 -8.04 -10.77
N GLY A 13 8.70 -6.80 -11.06
CA GLY A 13 7.75 -6.08 -10.21
C GLY A 13 8.31 -5.57 -8.88
N ARG A 14 9.64 -5.66 -8.63
CA ARG A 14 10.30 -5.17 -7.39
C ARG A 14 9.99 -3.70 -7.08
N ARG A 15 9.73 -2.89 -8.11
CA ARG A 15 9.32 -1.48 -7.96
C ARG A 15 8.00 -1.30 -7.21
N ILE A 16 7.13 -2.31 -7.20
CA ILE A 16 5.87 -2.30 -6.45
C ILE A 16 6.15 -2.35 -4.95
N LEU A 17 7.25 -2.98 -4.52
CA LEU A 17 7.63 -3.11 -3.10
C LEU A 17 8.45 -1.93 -2.57
N MET A 18 8.88 -0.98 -3.41
CA MET A 18 9.63 0.21 -2.98
C MET A 18 9.02 0.92 -1.75
N PRO A 19 7.69 1.09 -1.65
CA PRO A 19 7.09 1.78 -0.51
C PRO A 19 7.34 1.10 0.84
N LEU A 20 7.53 -0.23 0.89
CA LEU A 20 7.95 -0.90 2.12
C LEU A 20 9.36 -0.45 2.54
N LEU A 21 10.28 -0.33 1.58
CA LEU A 21 11.66 0.06 1.83
C LEU A 21 11.72 1.50 2.39
N PHE A 22 10.92 2.42 1.83
CA PHE A 22 10.84 3.80 2.31
C PHE A 22 10.20 3.93 3.70
N MET A 23 9.41 2.94 4.14
CA MET A 23 8.79 2.96 5.45
C MET A 23 9.71 2.46 6.58
N LEU A 24 10.77 1.71 6.26
CA LEU A 24 11.69 1.15 7.26
C LEU A 24 12.20 2.17 8.30
N PRO A 25 12.59 3.41 7.95
CA PRO A 25 13.05 4.39 8.93
C PRO A 25 12.01 4.71 10.01
N GLY A 26 10.71 4.69 9.69
CA GLY A 26 9.70 4.97 10.68
C GLY A 26 9.36 3.78 11.59
N VAL A 27 9.89 2.57 11.34
CA VAL A 27 9.87 1.51 12.37
C VAL A 27 10.64 1.98 13.61
N PHE A 28 11.68 2.80 13.42
CA PHE A 28 12.46 3.35 14.52
C PHE A 28 11.59 4.19 15.46
N LEU A 29 10.63 4.94 14.92
CA LEU A 29 9.65 5.71 15.71
C LEU A 29 8.76 4.82 16.58
N LEU A 30 8.55 3.55 16.21
CA LEU A 30 7.76 2.59 16.98
C LEU A 30 8.58 1.91 18.09
N LEU A 31 9.91 1.85 17.91
CA LEU A 31 10.86 1.24 18.85
C LEU A 31 11.40 2.23 19.89
N GLU A 32 11.11 3.52 19.70
CA GLU A 32 11.57 4.59 20.58
C GLU A 32 10.99 4.42 22.00
N PRO A 33 11.83 4.36 23.05
CA PRO A 33 11.37 4.13 24.42
C PRO A 33 10.43 5.21 24.96
N SER A 34 10.48 6.42 24.41
CA SER A 34 9.63 7.54 24.80
C SER A 34 8.16 7.34 24.42
N VAL A 35 7.87 6.40 23.52
CA VAL A 35 6.51 6.16 23.03
C VAL A 35 5.73 5.33 24.05
N HIS A 36 4.90 6.03 24.82
CA HIS A 36 4.00 5.41 25.79
C HIS A 36 2.55 5.65 25.35
N ALA A 37 1.93 4.61 24.79
CA ALA A 37 0.51 4.58 24.52
C ALA A 37 -0.11 3.31 25.10
N PRO A 38 -1.33 3.38 25.63
CA PRO A 38 -2.03 2.22 26.15
C PRO A 38 -2.38 1.25 25.02
N LEU A 39 -2.47 -0.04 25.36
CA LEU A 39 -2.60 -1.13 24.38
C LEU A 39 -3.82 -0.97 23.46
N TYR A 40 -4.91 -0.36 23.95
CA TYR A 40 -6.11 -0.13 23.14
C TYR A 40 -5.85 0.84 21.98
N ASP A 41 -5.00 1.86 22.16
CA ASP A 41 -4.69 2.82 21.09
C ASP A 41 -3.90 2.15 19.97
N TRP A 42 -2.96 1.26 20.31
CA TRP A 42 -2.23 0.43 19.34
C TRP A 42 -3.16 -0.46 18.54
N LEU A 43 -4.12 -1.12 19.21
CA LEU A 43 -5.09 -1.99 18.54
C LEU A 43 -6.00 -1.20 17.61
N ILE A 44 -6.55 -0.06 18.06
CA ILE A 44 -7.41 0.80 17.24
C ILE A 44 -6.66 1.33 16.03
N ALA A 45 -5.42 1.80 16.21
CA ALA A 45 -4.58 2.29 15.11
C ALA A 45 -4.28 1.17 14.09
N ALA A 46 -3.94 -0.04 14.54
CA ALA A 46 -3.73 -1.18 13.66
C ALA A 46 -5.01 -1.56 12.90
N LEU A 47 -6.15 -1.62 13.58
CA LEU A 47 -7.46 -1.93 12.99
C LEU A 47 -7.86 -0.89 11.94
N LEU A 48 -7.70 0.40 12.24
CA LEU A 48 -7.97 1.49 11.29
C LEU A 48 -7.11 1.36 10.04
N GLY A 49 -5.82 1.06 10.18
CA GLY A 49 -4.93 0.81 9.05
C GLY A 49 -5.36 -0.42 8.22
N LEU A 50 -5.70 -1.52 8.89
CA LEU A 50 -6.17 -2.74 8.19
C LEU A 50 -7.47 -2.50 7.43
N VAL A 51 -8.46 -1.84 8.05
CA VAL A 51 -9.72 -1.47 7.39
C VAL A 51 -9.44 -0.56 6.19
N LEU A 52 -8.49 0.38 6.33
CA LEU A 52 -8.09 1.26 5.23
C LEU A 52 -7.44 0.51 4.06
N SER A 53 -6.78 -0.61 4.32
CA SER A 53 -6.17 -1.43 3.27
C SER A 53 -7.20 -2.09 2.34
N LEU A 54 -8.39 -2.43 2.85
CA LEU A 54 -9.42 -3.16 2.12
C LEU A 54 -9.88 -2.44 0.82
N PRO A 55 -10.31 -1.17 0.85
CA PRO A 55 -10.70 -0.46 -0.37
C PRO A 55 -9.53 -0.34 -1.34
N LEU A 56 -8.30 -0.14 -0.86
CA LEU A 56 -7.10 -0.04 -1.71
C LEU A 56 -6.80 -1.35 -2.43
N ILE A 57 -6.91 -2.47 -1.74
CA ILE A 57 -6.72 -3.80 -2.32
C ILE A 57 -7.78 -4.05 -3.39
N TRP A 58 -9.02 -3.68 -3.13
CA TRP A 58 -10.13 -3.90 -4.04
C TRP A 58 -10.03 -3.06 -5.32
N THR A 59 -9.64 -1.79 -5.19
CA THR A 59 -9.46 -0.88 -6.34
C THR A 59 -8.18 -1.14 -7.13
N THR A 60 -7.19 -1.81 -6.54
CA THR A 60 -5.94 -2.16 -7.23
C THR A 60 -6.16 -3.32 -8.20
N ASN A 61 -6.21 -2.99 -9.49
CA ASN A 61 -6.34 -3.95 -10.58
C ASN A 61 -5.30 -3.70 -11.66
N TYR A 62 -4.95 -4.76 -12.38
CA TYR A 62 -3.99 -4.76 -13.47
C TYR A 62 -4.68 -5.25 -14.74
N GLU A 63 -4.43 -4.57 -15.85
CA GLU A 63 -4.93 -4.94 -17.17
C GLU A 63 -3.74 -5.35 -18.06
N VAL A 64 -3.89 -6.46 -18.77
CA VAL A 64 -2.99 -6.86 -19.87
C VAL A 64 -3.59 -6.25 -21.12
N ARG A 65 -2.85 -5.38 -21.81
CA ARG A 65 -3.27 -4.80 -23.10
C ARG A 65 -2.73 -5.63 -24.26
N ASP A 66 -3.21 -5.32 -25.46
CA ASP A 66 -2.87 -6.00 -26.72
C ASP A 66 -1.34 -6.07 -26.99
N ASP A 67 -0.56 -5.13 -26.46
CA ASP A 67 0.92 -5.14 -26.51
C ASP A 67 1.59 -6.21 -25.62
N ASN A 68 0.81 -7.11 -25.00
CA ASN A 68 1.25 -8.12 -24.03
C ASN A 68 1.98 -7.55 -22.79
N GLN A 69 1.72 -6.26 -22.49
CA GLN A 69 2.30 -5.53 -21.36
C GLN A 69 1.26 -5.27 -20.27
N ILE A 70 1.71 -5.35 -19.02
CA ILE A 70 0.86 -5.18 -17.83
C ILE A 70 0.84 -3.70 -17.43
N TYR A 71 -0.36 -3.12 -17.39
CA TYR A 71 -0.62 -1.75 -16.96
C TYR A 71 -1.40 -1.75 -15.65
N ALA A 72 -1.08 -0.78 -14.77
CA ALA A 72 -1.86 -0.54 -13.58
C ALA A 72 -3.11 0.29 -13.94
N LYS A 73 -4.29 -0.19 -13.54
CA LYS A 73 -5.54 0.56 -13.71
C LYS A 73 -5.58 1.76 -12.75
N ARG A 74 -6.28 2.83 -13.13
CA ARG A 74 -6.45 4.03 -12.29
C ARG A 74 -7.01 3.65 -10.92
N ASN A 75 -6.25 3.95 -9.86
CA ASN A 75 -6.58 3.56 -8.49
C ASN A 75 -7.19 4.73 -7.71
N ILE A 76 -8.52 4.82 -7.67
CA ILE A 76 -9.26 5.81 -6.87
C ILE A 76 -9.14 5.55 -5.36
N GLY A 77 -8.85 4.31 -4.95
CA GLY A 77 -8.63 3.97 -3.54
C GLY A 77 -7.49 4.77 -2.90
N PHE A 78 -6.49 5.20 -3.67
CA PHE A 78 -5.43 6.06 -3.16
C PHE A 78 -5.96 7.39 -2.59
N VAL A 79 -6.94 8.01 -3.25
CA VAL A 79 -7.55 9.27 -2.79
C VAL A 79 -8.30 9.03 -1.48
N PHE A 80 -9.01 7.90 -1.38
CA PHE A 80 -9.69 7.50 -0.16
C PHE A 80 -8.72 7.30 1.02
N ALA A 81 -7.60 6.59 0.80
CA ALA A 81 -6.54 6.47 1.81
C ALA A 81 -6.03 7.84 2.28
N PHE A 82 -5.83 8.77 1.35
CA PHE A 82 -5.34 10.10 1.68
C PHE A 82 -6.34 10.86 2.58
N ILE A 83 -7.64 10.81 2.26
CA ILE A 83 -8.69 11.43 3.08
C ILE A 83 -8.74 10.82 4.48
N VAL A 84 -8.68 9.49 4.60
CA VAL A 84 -8.71 8.82 5.91
C VAL A 84 -7.48 9.14 6.73
N VAL A 85 -6.28 9.15 6.12
CA VAL A 85 -5.04 9.56 6.81
C VAL A 85 -5.15 10.99 7.36
N ILE A 86 -5.75 11.90 6.61
CA ILE A 86 -6.03 13.27 7.06
C ILE A 86 -7.04 13.27 8.21
N ALA A 87 -8.14 12.52 8.10
CA ALA A 87 -9.14 12.42 9.15
C ALA A 87 -8.56 11.85 10.45
N ILE A 88 -7.80 10.75 10.35
CA ILE A 88 -7.05 10.15 11.47
C ILE A 88 -6.14 11.20 12.09
N ARG A 89 -5.44 12.02 11.29
CA ARG A 89 -4.59 13.09 11.84
C ARG A 89 -5.35 14.12 12.66
N PHE A 90 -6.57 14.49 12.25
CA PHE A 90 -7.41 15.41 13.02
C PHE A 90 -7.92 14.77 14.32
N VAL A 91 -8.36 13.51 14.26
CA VAL A 91 -8.82 12.75 15.43
C VAL A 91 -7.69 12.55 16.44
N LEU A 92 -6.51 12.12 15.99
CA LEU A 92 -5.33 11.97 16.83
C LEU A 92 -4.95 13.29 17.50
N ARG A 93 -4.95 14.41 16.75
CA ARG A 93 -4.64 15.72 17.31
C ARG A 93 -5.68 16.21 18.33
N SER A 94 -6.97 15.90 18.14
CA SER A 94 -8.03 16.35 19.04
C SER A 94 -8.15 15.49 20.29
N TYR A 95 -8.03 14.17 20.16
CA TYR A 95 -8.20 13.20 21.23
C TYR A 95 -6.97 13.09 22.14
N LEU A 96 -5.78 13.35 21.59
CA LEU A 96 -4.48 13.21 22.29
C LEU A 96 -3.78 14.55 22.50
N SER A 97 -4.54 15.63 22.72
CA SER A 97 -4.01 16.99 22.91
C SER A 97 -3.11 17.17 24.16
N MET A 98 -3.03 16.15 25.03
CA MET A 98 -2.13 16.10 26.20
C MET A 98 -0.94 15.13 26.05
N ILE A 99 -0.80 14.43 24.91
CA ILE A 99 0.24 13.41 24.72
C ILE A 99 1.47 13.99 24.02
N GLU A 100 2.64 13.45 24.34
CA GLU A 100 3.90 13.82 23.69
C GLU A 100 3.85 13.65 22.16
N PRO A 101 4.43 14.60 21.40
CA PRO A 101 4.44 14.54 19.94
C PRO A 101 5.02 13.24 19.35
N GLN A 102 5.91 12.57 20.10
CA GLN A 102 6.56 11.32 19.70
C GLN A 102 5.58 10.15 19.65
N THR A 103 4.75 9.98 20.69
CA THR A 103 3.71 8.95 20.72
C THR A 103 2.68 9.14 19.61
N LEU A 104 2.30 10.40 19.33
CA LEU A 104 1.41 10.72 18.23
C LEU A 104 1.98 10.28 16.88
N ALA A 105 3.28 10.55 16.66
CA ALA A 105 3.97 10.16 15.44
C ALA A 105 4.05 8.63 15.31
N ALA A 106 4.30 7.92 16.41
CA ALA A 106 4.35 6.46 16.43
C ALA A 106 2.98 5.83 16.10
N LEU A 107 1.89 6.29 16.71
CA LEU A 107 0.54 5.79 16.39
C LEU A 107 0.17 6.05 14.92
N PHE A 108 0.48 7.24 14.41
CA PHE A 108 0.27 7.56 13.00
C PHE A 108 1.11 6.64 12.09
N MET A 109 2.35 6.38 12.47
CA MET A 109 3.24 5.47 11.76
C MET A 109 2.70 4.04 11.76
N LEU A 110 2.12 3.57 12.88
CA LEU A 110 1.50 2.25 12.98
C LEU A 110 0.31 2.10 12.04
N VAL A 111 -0.59 3.11 11.98
CA VAL A 111 -1.68 3.15 11.00
C VAL A 111 -1.09 3.03 9.59
N ALA A 112 -0.06 3.83 9.30
CA ALA A 112 0.60 3.83 8.00
C ALA A 112 1.17 2.47 7.60
N PHE A 113 1.90 1.82 8.51
CA PHE A 113 2.40 0.47 8.33
C PHE A 113 1.26 -0.53 8.09
N SER A 114 0.24 -0.48 8.93
CA SER A 114 -0.88 -1.43 8.91
C SER A 114 -1.69 -1.39 7.63
N TYR A 115 -1.80 -0.25 6.95
CA TYR A 115 -2.47 -0.19 5.64
C TYR A 115 -1.53 -0.46 4.45
N ILE A 116 -0.26 -0.05 4.52
CA ILE A 116 0.67 -0.17 3.39
C ILE A 116 1.14 -1.60 3.18
N LEU A 117 1.47 -2.33 4.26
CA LEU A 117 1.93 -3.71 4.16
C LEU A 117 0.95 -4.60 3.39
N PRO A 118 -0.30 -4.78 3.86
CA PRO A 118 -1.25 -5.68 3.19
C PRO A 118 -1.55 -5.21 1.78
N TRP A 119 -1.71 -3.90 1.55
CA TRP A 119 -1.94 -3.38 0.21
C TRP A 119 -0.80 -3.73 -0.75
N ARG A 120 0.45 -3.53 -0.36
CA ARG A 120 1.63 -3.77 -1.20
C ARG A 120 1.89 -5.26 -1.44
N ILE A 121 1.73 -6.08 -0.40
CA ILE A 121 1.83 -7.53 -0.50
C ILE A 121 0.78 -8.05 -1.50
N VAL A 122 -0.49 -7.67 -1.35
CA VAL A 122 -1.56 -8.14 -2.22
C VAL A 122 -1.42 -7.58 -3.65
N SER A 123 -1.00 -6.32 -3.79
CA SER A 123 -0.69 -5.69 -5.08
C SER A 123 0.41 -6.46 -5.82
N TYR A 124 1.47 -6.88 -5.12
CA TYR A 124 2.55 -7.68 -5.69
C TYR A 124 2.09 -9.09 -6.07
N LEU A 125 1.29 -9.75 -5.22
CA LEU A 125 0.71 -11.07 -5.51
C LEU A 125 -0.20 -11.04 -6.74
N LYS A 126 -1.08 -10.03 -6.85
CA LYS A 126 -1.92 -9.83 -8.03
C LYS A 126 -1.09 -9.64 -9.30
N PHE A 127 -0.02 -8.85 -9.24
CA PHE A 127 0.90 -8.67 -10.36
C PHE A 127 1.59 -9.98 -10.77
N ARG A 128 2.11 -10.74 -9.80
CA ARG A 128 2.78 -12.03 -10.05
C ARG A 128 1.82 -13.07 -10.65
N LYS A 129 0.57 -13.08 -10.19
CA LYS A 129 -0.48 -13.93 -10.77
C LYS A 129 -0.73 -13.58 -12.25
N GLN A 130 -0.79 -12.28 -12.59
CA GLN A 130 -0.95 -11.86 -13.98
C GLN A 130 0.26 -12.22 -14.87
N LEU A 131 1.48 -12.13 -14.32
CA LEU A 131 2.68 -12.59 -15.02
C LEU A 131 2.64 -14.10 -15.32
N GLN A 132 2.18 -14.92 -14.37
CA GLN A 132 2.02 -16.36 -14.57
C GLN A 132 0.96 -16.67 -15.62
N LEU A 133 -0.22 -16.03 -15.55
CA LEU A 133 -1.28 -16.20 -16.55
C LEU A 133 -0.80 -15.87 -17.97
N ARG A 134 -0.02 -14.78 -18.12
CA ARG A 134 0.61 -14.44 -19.40
C ARG A 134 1.56 -15.54 -19.90
N SER A 135 2.39 -16.10 -19.03
CA SER A 135 3.32 -17.18 -19.45
C SER A 135 2.59 -18.44 -19.91
N VAL A 136 1.44 -18.78 -19.32
CA VAL A 136 0.62 -19.92 -19.75
C VAL A 136 -0.03 -19.65 -21.12
N GLN A 137 -0.55 -18.44 -21.34
CA GLN A 137 -1.15 -18.04 -22.63
C GLN A 137 -0.14 -18.09 -23.79
N ASN A 138 1.09 -17.62 -23.57
CA ASN A 138 2.13 -17.66 -24.59
C ASN A 138 2.52 -19.11 -24.96
N ASN A 139 2.70 -20.00 -23.97
CA ASN A 139 3.03 -21.41 -24.22
C ASN A 139 1.90 -22.17 -24.94
N ALA A 140 0.64 -21.85 -24.65
CA ALA A 140 -0.51 -22.47 -25.31
C ALA A 140 -0.67 -22.05 -26.79
N GLY A 141 -0.22 -20.84 -27.16
CA GLY A 141 -0.23 -20.36 -28.54
C GLY A 141 0.92 -20.89 -29.41
N GLU A 142 2.06 -21.24 -28.80
CA GLU A 142 3.20 -21.87 -29.51
C GLU A 142 3.00 -23.37 -29.76
N GLY A 143 2.18 -24.06 -28.96
CA GLY A 143 1.89 -25.50 -29.12
C GLY A 143 0.85 -25.85 -30.19
N SER A 144 0.33 -24.86 -30.90
CA SER A 144 -0.70 -25.03 -31.96
C SER A 144 -0.20 -24.68 -33.37
N ILE A 145 1.11 -24.58 -33.57
CA ILE A 145 1.77 -24.38 -34.87
C ILE A 145 2.59 -25.61 -35.22
#